data_AF-Q6DT01-F1
#
_entry.id   AF-Q6DT01-F1
#
_cell.length_a   1.000
_cell.length_b   1.000
_cell.length_c   1.000
_cell.angle_alpha   90.00
_cell.angle_beta   90.00
_cell.angle_gamma   90.00
#
_symmetry.space_group_name_H-M   'P 1'
#
loop_
_entity.id
_entity.type
_entity.pdbx_description
1 polymer ?
#
loop_
_entity_poly.entity_id
_entity_poly.type
_entity_poly.pdbx_seq_one_letter_code
_entity_poly.pdbx_strand_id
1 'polypeptide(L)'
;SITCSLNGYKPGYYGPMSIENFKKLNKAYQILQTALKKGLPALKENNGTVSVSYTYTCSGEGNDNCNPNIVGLGANGERNGGSKTTTQTIDGKSVTTKISSKVVDSSASGNTSHVSYTEITNQLTGVPDSAQALLAQASTLINTINSACPYFHASNSSEANAPKFPTTTGKICGAFSDEISAIQKMITDAQELVNQTSVINSNEQNTLVGGSGGKPFNPYTDASFAQGMLANASAQAKMLDLSHQVGQAINPSNLSGTF
;
A
#
# COMPACT_ATOMS: atom_id res chain seq x y z
N SER A 1 -1.25 -16.53 -9.51
CA SER A 1 -1.41 -16.64 -8.05
C SER A 1 -0.06 -16.89 -7.39
N ILE A 2 0.09 -16.59 -6.11
CA ILE A 2 1.25 -17.01 -5.29
C ILE A 2 0.77 -18.14 -4.38
N THR A 3 1.51 -19.25 -4.34
CA THR A 3 1.17 -20.43 -3.53
C THR A 3 2.01 -20.46 -2.26
N CYS A 4 1.36 -20.45 -1.10
CA CYS A 4 2.01 -20.60 0.20
C CYS A 4 1.87 -22.04 0.69
N SER A 5 2.83 -22.90 0.34
CA SER A 5 2.77 -24.36 0.61
C SER A 5 4.02 -24.93 1.28
N LEU A 6 4.80 -24.10 1.98
CA LEU A 6 6.00 -24.55 2.69
C LEU A 6 5.62 -25.12 4.07
N ASN A 7 5.57 -26.44 4.18
CA ASN A 7 5.25 -27.17 5.40
C ASN A 7 6.50 -27.60 6.17
N GLY A 8 6.37 -27.92 7.45
CA GLY A 8 7.48 -28.41 8.29
C GLY A 8 8.43 -27.33 8.82
N TYR A 9 8.22 -26.07 8.45
CA TYR A 9 9.00 -24.92 8.92
C TYR A 9 8.12 -23.92 9.65
N LYS A 10 8.60 -23.43 10.82
CA LYS A 10 7.89 -22.39 11.57
C LYS A 10 7.99 -21.05 10.84
N PRO A 11 6.86 -20.33 10.61
CA PRO A 11 6.90 -19.01 10.02
C PRO A 11 7.66 -17.99 10.90
N GLY A 12 8.39 -17.08 10.26
CA GLY A 12 9.16 -16.05 10.95
C GLY A 12 10.36 -15.55 10.17
N TYR A 13 11.22 -14.81 10.87
CA TYR A 13 12.44 -14.24 10.32
C TYR A 13 13.31 -15.32 9.68
N TYR A 14 13.71 -15.09 8.42
CA TYR A 14 14.47 -16.02 7.59
C TYR A 14 13.80 -17.40 7.41
N GLY A 15 12.49 -17.50 7.64
CA GLY A 15 11.65 -18.66 7.36
C GLY A 15 10.51 -18.29 6.40
N PRO A 16 9.45 -19.12 6.28
CA PRO A 16 8.28 -18.73 5.52
C PRO A 16 7.59 -17.52 6.13
N MET A 17 7.07 -16.63 5.27
CA MET A 17 6.15 -15.58 5.72
C MET A 17 4.88 -16.25 6.27
N SER A 18 4.40 -15.81 7.44
CA SER A 18 3.13 -16.30 7.97
C SER A 18 1.96 -15.90 7.06
N ILE A 19 0.91 -16.71 7.03
CA ILE A 19 -0.30 -16.40 6.26
C ILE A 19 -0.97 -15.12 6.76
N GLU A 20 -0.84 -14.80 8.06
CA GLU A 20 -1.29 -13.52 8.61
C GLU A 20 -0.56 -12.33 7.97
N ASN A 21 0.77 -12.37 7.90
CA ASN A 21 1.55 -11.33 7.23
C ASN A 21 1.27 -11.30 5.73
N PHE A 22 1.10 -12.45 5.09
CA PHE A 22 0.75 -12.51 3.67
C PHE A 22 -0.64 -11.93 3.38
N LYS A 23 -1.64 -12.12 4.27
CA LYS A 23 -2.97 -11.48 4.15
C LYS A 23 -2.86 -9.96 4.25
N LYS A 24 -2.07 -9.43 5.20
CA LYS A 24 -1.81 -7.98 5.32
C LYS A 24 -1.15 -7.43 4.06
N LEU A 25 -0.09 -8.09 3.59
CA LEU A 25 0.64 -7.78 2.36
C LEU A 25 -0.29 -7.78 1.15
N ASN A 26 -1.03 -8.87 0.94
CA ASN A 26 -1.91 -9.04 -0.21
C ASN A 26 -3.04 -7.99 -0.20
N LYS A 27 -3.66 -7.68 0.95
CA LYS A 27 -4.69 -6.63 1.03
C LYS A 27 -4.15 -5.28 0.55
N ALA A 28 -2.98 -4.87 1.04
CA ALA A 28 -2.33 -3.62 0.62
C ALA A 28 -2.00 -3.63 -0.88
N TYR A 29 -1.41 -4.72 -1.37
CA TYR A 29 -1.10 -4.92 -2.79
C TYR A 29 -2.34 -4.81 -3.68
N GLN A 30 -3.45 -5.47 -3.34
CA GLN A 30 -4.68 -5.45 -4.14
C GLN A 30 -5.30 -4.05 -4.20
N ILE A 31 -5.27 -3.31 -3.08
CA ILE A 31 -5.74 -1.91 -3.05
C ILE A 31 -4.88 -1.05 -3.98
N LEU A 32 -3.55 -1.11 -3.85
CA LEU A 32 -2.61 -0.34 -4.67
C LEU A 32 -2.78 -0.65 -6.16
N GLN A 33 -2.78 -1.92 -6.54
CA GLN A 33 -2.93 -2.33 -7.94
C GLN A 33 -4.27 -1.90 -8.53
N THR A 34 -5.34 -1.95 -7.74
CA THR A 34 -6.66 -1.49 -8.20
C THR A 34 -6.68 0.02 -8.41
N ALA A 35 -6.10 0.80 -7.49
CA ALA A 35 -5.98 2.25 -7.61
C ALA A 35 -5.09 2.65 -8.80
N LEU A 36 -3.94 1.99 -8.99
CA LEU A 36 -3.06 2.22 -10.13
C LEU A 36 -3.75 1.92 -11.46
N LYS A 37 -4.52 0.83 -11.54
CA LYS A 37 -5.29 0.48 -12.73
C LYS A 37 -6.40 1.49 -13.04
N LYS A 38 -7.03 2.06 -12.02
CA LYS A 38 -8.04 3.14 -12.16
C LYS A 38 -7.40 4.46 -12.59
N GLY A 39 -6.15 4.71 -12.18
CA GLY A 39 -5.48 6.00 -12.26
C GLY A 39 -5.54 6.73 -10.92
N LEU A 40 -4.41 7.32 -10.51
CA LEU A 40 -4.30 8.05 -9.25
C LEU A 40 -4.90 9.45 -9.41
N PRO A 41 -5.69 9.94 -8.43
CA PRO A 41 -6.26 11.27 -8.51
C PRO A 41 -5.21 12.36 -8.22
N ALA A 42 -5.53 13.62 -8.54
CA ALA A 42 -4.68 14.75 -8.17
C ALA A 42 -4.58 14.91 -6.63
N LEU A 43 -3.50 15.52 -6.13
CA LEU A 43 -3.23 15.62 -4.67
C LEU A 43 -4.33 16.34 -3.88
N LYS A 44 -5.07 17.26 -4.51
CA LYS A 44 -6.19 17.97 -3.86
C LYS A 44 -7.44 17.10 -3.67
N GLU A 45 -7.57 16.00 -4.43
CA GLU A 45 -8.75 15.15 -4.45
C GLU A 45 -8.70 14.12 -3.31
N ASN A 46 -9.08 14.56 -2.12
CA ASN A 46 -9.00 13.72 -0.91
C ASN A 46 -10.23 12.84 -0.67
N ASN A 47 -11.31 13.01 -1.46
CA ASN A 47 -12.60 12.37 -1.23
C ASN A 47 -12.88 11.16 -2.11
N GLY A 48 -12.04 10.87 -3.10
CA GLY A 48 -12.19 9.72 -3.98
C GLY A 48 -12.18 8.37 -3.24
N THR A 49 -12.78 7.37 -3.88
CA THR A 49 -12.77 5.98 -3.40
C THR A 49 -12.66 4.97 -4.54
N VAL A 50 -12.25 3.76 -4.19
CA VAL A 50 -12.17 2.60 -5.10
C VAL A 50 -12.80 1.36 -4.45
N SER A 51 -13.34 0.48 -5.29
CA SER A 51 -13.84 -0.84 -4.88
C SER A 51 -12.82 -1.90 -5.25
N VAL A 52 -12.47 -2.74 -4.29
CA VAL A 52 -11.40 -3.75 -4.42
C VAL A 52 -11.99 -5.12 -4.14
N SER A 53 -11.70 -6.10 -5.00
CA SER A 53 -12.12 -7.49 -4.81
C SER A 53 -10.92 -8.41 -5.01
N TYR A 54 -10.71 -9.32 -4.07
CA TYR A 54 -9.67 -10.35 -4.20
C TYR A 54 -10.10 -11.65 -3.51
N THR A 55 -9.54 -12.75 -4.01
CA THR A 55 -9.79 -14.09 -3.50
C THR A 55 -8.52 -14.78 -3.08
N TYR A 56 -8.66 -15.75 -2.17
CA TYR A 56 -7.62 -16.74 -1.88
C TYR A 56 -8.28 -18.06 -1.49
N THR A 57 -7.53 -19.16 -1.63
CA THR A 57 -8.03 -20.50 -1.37
C THR A 57 -7.18 -21.23 -0.35
N CYS A 58 -7.81 -22.14 0.41
CA CYS A 58 -7.13 -23.06 1.31
C CYS A 58 -7.52 -24.49 0.99
N SER A 59 -6.53 -25.35 0.81
CA SER A 59 -6.67 -26.80 0.61
C SER A 59 -5.63 -27.53 1.46
N GLY A 60 -5.74 -28.86 1.52
CA GLY A 60 -4.86 -29.73 2.30
C GLY A 60 -5.38 -30.00 3.72
N GLU A 61 -5.08 -31.20 4.21
CA GLU A 61 -5.45 -31.64 5.56
C GLU A 61 -4.81 -30.71 6.61
N GLY A 62 -5.58 -30.37 7.64
CA GLY A 62 -5.14 -29.49 8.73
C GLY A 62 -5.06 -28.00 8.40
N ASN A 63 -5.36 -27.57 7.17
CA ASN A 63 -5.31 -26.14 6.81
C ASN A 63 -6.49 -25.35 7.39
N ASP A 64 -6.19 -24.48 8.36
CA ASP A 64 -7.14 -23.67 9.12
C ASP A 64 -7.22 -22.21 8.66
N ASN A 65 -6.38 -21.78 7.71
CA ASN A 65 -6.27 -20.37 7.30
C ASN A 65 -7.56 -19.77 6.71
N CYS A 66 -8.52 -20.63 6.33
CA CYS A 66 -9.84 -20.28 5.83
C CYS A 66 -10.98 -20.64 6.82
N ASN A 67 -10.66 -20.97 8.07
CA ASN A 67 -11.68 -21.22 9.10
C ASN A 67 -12.48 -19.93 9.36
N PRO A 68 -13.81 -20.02 9.56
CA PRO A 68 -14.70 -18.86 9.75
C PRO A 68 -14.22 -17.84 10.80
N ASN A 69 -13.67 -18.32 11.92
CA ASN A 69 -13.08 -17.48 12.97
C ASN A 69 -11.85 -16.70 12.52
N ILE A 70 -10.97 -17.32 11.71
CA ILE A 70 -9.71 -16.74 11.25
C ILE A 70 -9.95 -15.72 10.13
N VAL A 71 -10.99 -15.91 9.33
CA VAL A 71 -11.32 -15.01 8.22
C VAL A 71 -12.30 -13.91 8.60
N GLY A 72 -12.71 -13.82 9.87
CA GLY A 72 -13.56 -12.74 10.37
C GLY A 72 -15.08 -12.99 10.25
N LEU A 73 -15.52 -14.16 9.78
CA LEU A 73 -16.94 -14.55 9.79
C LEU A 73 -17.47 -14.77 11.22
N GLY A 74 -16.59 -15.10 12.18
CA GLY A 74 -16.91 -15.26 13.60
C GLY A 74 -17.27 -16.71 13.99
N ALA A 75 -17.55 -16.91 15.29
CA ALA A 75 -17.68 -18.25 15.90
C ALA A 75 -18.78 -19.11 15.29
N ASN A 76 -19.87 -18.46 14.88
CA ASN A 76 -21.02 -19.11 14.26
C ASN A 76 -21.03 -18.93 12.72
N GLY A 77 -19.91 -18.52 12.13
CA GLY A 77 -19.80 -18.33 10.69
C GLY A 77 -19.75 -19.66 9.95
N GLU A 78 -20.45 -19.75 8.82
CA GLU A 78 -20.47 -20.96 8.00
C GLU A 78 -19.26 -21.01 7.05
N ARG A 79 -18.58 -22.15 6.98
CA ARG A 79 -17.47 -22.35 6.05
C ARG A 79 -17.95 -22.45 4.59
N ASN A 80 -19.15 -22.96 4.35
CA ASN A 80 -19.75 -23.04 3.02
C ASN A 80 -21.00 -22.16 2.95
N GLY A 81 -20.95 -21.08 2.17
CA GLY A 81 -22.07 -20.13 2.01
C GLY A 81 -22.07 -18.98 3.01
N GLY A 82 -21.22 -19.02 4.05
CA GLY A 82 -21.13 -17.95 5.04
C GLY A 82 -20.68 -16.62 4.45
N SER A 83 -21.29 -15.54 4.92
CA SER A 83 -20.96 -14.17 4.51
C SER A 83 -21.11 -13.22 5.69
N LYS A 84 -20.20 -12.26 5.82
CA LYS A 84 -20.29 -11.20 6.82
C LYS A 84 -19.85 -9.87 6.24
N THR A 85 -20.59 -8.83 6.59
CA THR A 85 -20.25 -7.45 6.26
C THR A 85 -19.81 -6.74 7.53
N THR A 86 -18.68 -6.04 7.44
CA THR A 86 -18.15 -5.22 8.53
C THR A 86 -17.77 -3.86 7.97
N THR A 87 -17.85 -2.84 8.82
CA THR A 87 -17.46 -1.48 8.47
C THR A 87 -16.29 -1.08 9.34
N GLN A 88 -15.24 -0.55 8.72
CA GLN A 88 -14.04 -0.07 9.41
C GLN A 88 -13.70 1.33 8.91
N THR A 89 -13.14 2.17 9.79
CA THR A 89 -12.65 3.49 9.38
C THR A 89 -11.22 3.37 8.88
N ILE A 90 -10.95 3.84 7.66
CA ILE A 90 -9.60 3.99 7.09
C ILE A 90 -9.46 5.46 6.67
N ASP A 91 -8.47 6.16 7.22
CA ASP A 91 -8.19 7.58 6.91
C ASP A 91 -9.44 8.49 7.06
N GLY A 92 -10.17 8.31 8.17
CA GLY A 92 -11.41 9.06 8.44
C GLY A 92 -12.61 8.65 7.57
N LYS A 93 -12.45 7.75 6.59
CA LYS A 93 -13.53 7.27 5.73
C LYS A 93 -14.04 5.89 6.15
N SER A 94 -15.35 5.71 6.00
CA SER A 94 -16.02 4.44 6.24
C SER A 94 -15.78 3.48 5.06
N VAL A 95 -15.13 2.34 5.34
CA VAL A 95 -14.85 1.28 4.38
C VAL A 95 -15.67 0.05 4.74
N THR A 96 -16.52 -0.39 3.82
CA THR A 96 -17.33 -1.60 3.99
C THR A 96 -16.58 -2.79 3.42
N THR A 97 -16.34 -3.81 4.24
CA THR A 97 -15.73 -5.08 3.83
C THR A 97 -16.75 -6.20 3.95
N LYS A 98 -17.08 -6.82 2.83
CA LYS A 98 -17.84 -8.08 2.77
C LYS A 98 -16.88 -9.24 2.54
N ILE A 99 -16.92 -10.21 3.45
CA ILE A 99 -16.17 -11.46 3.36
C ILE A 99 -17.17 -12.58 3.12
N SER A 100 -16.93 -13.42 2.13
CA SER A 100 -17.73 -14.61 1.85
C SER A 100 -16.87 -15.85 1.70
N SER A 101 -17.37 -17.00 2.16
CA SER A 101 -16.70 -18.30 2.11
C SER A 101 -17.50 -19.30 1.31
N LYS A 102 -16.83 -20.08 0.47
CA LYS A 102 -17.42 -21.15 -0.35
C LYS A 102 -16.54 -22.40 -0.28
N VAL A 103 -17.14 -23.56 -0.07
CA VAL A 103 -16.43 -24.85 -0.17
C VAL A 103 -16.67 -25.43 -1.56
N VAL A 104 -15.60 -25.90 -2.19
CA VAL A 104 -15.63 -26.60 -3.48
C VAL A 104 -15.11 -28.00 -3.27
N ASP A 105 -15.92 -29.00 -3.64
CA ASP A 105 -15.53 -30.40 -3.53
C ASP A 105 -14.56 -30.83 -4.65
N SER A 106 -13.69 -31.81 -4.37
CA SER A 106 -12.76 -32.41 -5.31
C SER A 106 -13.41 -32.94 -6.59
N SER A 107 -14.66 -33.44 -6.48
CA SER A 107 -15.46 -33.98 -7.59
C SER A 107 -16.40 -32.96 -8.22
N ALA A 108 -16.41 -31.71 -7.74
CA ALA A 108 -17.29 -30.68 -8.26
C ALA A 108 -17.00 -30.40 -9.74
N SER A 109 -18.06 -30.26 -10.54
CA SER A 109 -17.95 -29.92 -11.95
C SER A 109 -17.14 -28.62 -12.14
N GLY A 110 -16.10 -28.67 -12.97
CA GLY A 110 -15.18 -27.55 -13.21
C GLY A 110 -14.00 -27.44 -12.25
N ASN A 111 -13.90 -28.28 -11.21
CA ASN A 111 -12.72 -28.32 -10.34
C ASN A 111 -11.58 -29.12 -11.02
N THR A 112 -10.60 -28.41 -11.58
CA THR A 112 -9.43 -29.01 -12.25
C THR A 112 -8.29 -29.36 -11.30
N SER A 113 -8.40 -29.01 -10.01
CA SER A 113 -7.34 -29.28 -9.02
C SER A 113 -7.44 -30.68 -8.42
N HIS A 114 -8.56 -31.37 -8.59
CA HIS A 114 -8.88 -32.69 -8.01
C HIS A 114 -8.72 -32.77 -6.48
N VAL A 115 -8.71 -31.62 -5.80
CA VAL A 115 -8.70 -31.52 -4.34
C VAL A 115 -9.83 -30.60 -3.88
N SER A 116 -10.42 -30.91 -2.72
CA SER A 116 -11.41 -30.02 -2.10
C SER A 116 -10.70 -28.78 -1.53
N TYR A 117 -11.32 -27.62 -1.65
CA TYR A 117 -10.78 -26.37 -1.15
C TYR A 117 -11.86 -25.43 -0.63
N THR A 118 -11.46 -24.47 0.21
CA THR A 118 -12.29 -23.35 0.65
C THR A 118 -11.81 -22.09 -0.04
N GLU A 119 -12.70 -21.37 -0.70
CA GLU A 119 -12.46 -20.07 -1.32
C GLU A 119 -12.99 -18.96 -0.41
N ILE A 120 -12.16 -17.96 -0.16
CA ILE A 120 -12.53 -16.75 0.56
C ILE A 120 -12.49 -15.58 -0.41
N THR A 121 -13.59 -14.86 -0.51
CA THR A 121 -13.71 -13.65 -1.31
C THR A 121 -13.86 -12.44 -0.40
N ASN A 122 -13.01 -11.45 -0.61
CA ASN A 122 -13.03 -10.18 0.11
C ASN A 122 -13.42 -9.08 -0.87
N GLN A 123 -14.52 -8.38 -0.58
CA GLN A 123 -14.98 -7.23 -1.34
C GLN A 123 -14.97 -6.01 -0.43
N LEU A 124 -14.15 -5.03 -0.79
CA LEU A 124 -14.01 -3.77 -0.08
C LEU A 124 -14.62 -2.67 -0.93
N THR A 125 -15.51 -1.87 -0.36
CA THR A 125 -16.12 -0.70 -1.01
C THR A 125 -15.87 0.55 -0.18
N GLY A 126 -15.70 1.68 -0.87
CA GLY A 126 -15.39 2.96 -0.23
C GLY A 126 -13.93 3.10 0.23
N VAL A 127 -13.00 2.27 -0.29
CA VAL A 127 -11.58 2.37 0.06
C VAL A 127 -11.04 3.73 -0.40
N PRO A 128 -10.44 4.56 0.46
CA PRO A 128 -9.89 5.86 0.04
C PRO A 128 -8.75 5.68 -0.96
N ASP A 129 -8.76 6.48 -2.03
CA ASP A 129 -7.72 6.52 -3.07
C ASP A 129 -6.92 7.83 -3.09
N SER A 130 -6.98 8.61 -2.00
CA SER A 130 -6.14 9.80 -1.81
C SER A 130 -4.66 9.41 -1.79
N ALA A 131 -3.77 10.34 -2.17
CA ALA A 131 -2.33 10.11 -2.14
C ALA A 131 -1.84 9.65 -0.76
N GLN A 132 -2.34 10.27 0.32
CA GLN A 132 -2.02 9.91 1.69
C GLN A 132 -2.45 8.47 2.04
N ALA A 133 -3.68 8.08 1.69
CA ALA A 133 -4.19 6.74 1.96
C ALA A 133 -3.40 5.66 1.20
N LEU A 134 -3.07 5.93 -0.07
CA LEU A 134 -2.31 4.98 -0.90
C LEU A 134 -0.85 4.87 -0.45
N LEU A 135 -0.20 5.97 -0.05
CA LEU A 135 1.13 5.93 0.55
C LEU A 135 1.14 5.12 1.86
N ALA A 136 0.08 5.16 2.66
CA ALA A 136 -0.06 4.30 3.83
C ALA A 136 -0.18 2.81 3.47
N GLN A 137 -0.87 2.47 2.36
CA GLN A 137 -0.89 1.10 1.85
C GLN A 137 0.49 0.65 1.34
N ALA A 138 1.21 1.52 0.62
CA ALA A 138 2.57 1.25 0.16
C ALA A 138 3.54 1.04 1.34
N SER A 139 3.42 1.88 2.37
CA SER A 139 4.15 1.74 3.63
C SER A 139 3.84 0.40 4.31
N THR A 140 2.56 0.02 4.39
CA THR A 140 2.13 -1.28 4.94
C THR A 140 2.75 -2.44 4.16
N LEU A 141 2.73 -2.37 2.83
CA LEU A 141 3.30 -3.38 1.94
C LEU A 141 4.80 -3.58 2.21
N ILE A 142 5.60 -2.52 2.10
CA ILE A 142 7.06 -2.61 2.24
C ILE A 142 7.47 -2.96 3.68
N ASN A 143 6.81 -2.40 4.68
CA ASN A 143 7.14 -2.67 6.08
C ASN A 143 6.74 -4.08 6.50
N THR A 144 5.67 -4.65 5.93
CA THR A 144 5.32 -6.06 6.18
C THR A 144 6.39 -6.98 5.60
N ILE A 145 6.88 -6.69 4.39
CA ILE A 145 7.98 -7.44 3.77
C ILE A 145 9.25 -7.35 4.62
N ASN A 146 9.65 -6.13 4.99
CA ASN A 146 10.86 -5.89 5.76
C ASN A 146 10.80 -6.52 7.16
N SER A 147 9.68 -6.34 7.88
CA SER A 147 9.54 -6.83 9.26
C SER A 147 9.39 -8.34 9.33
N ALA A 148 8.66 -8.95 8.39
CA ALA A 148 8.56 -10.41 8.33
C ALA A 148 9.89 -11.05 7.90
N CYS A 149 10.65 -10.34 7.05
CA CYS A 149 11.93 -10.75 6.50
C CYS A 149 11.99 -12.25 6.14
N PRO A 150 11.13 -12.72 5.23
CA PRO A 150 11.07 -14.14 4.91
C PRO A 150 12.32 -14.60 4.18
N TYR A 151 12.57 -15.90 4.25
CA TYR A 151 13.43 -16.61 3.32
C TYR A 151 12.94 -16.42 1.88
N PHE A 152 13.89 -16.30 0.96
CA PHE A 152 13.61 -16.41 -0.47
C PHE A 152 14.66 -17.29 -1.14
N HIS A 153 14.22 -17.91 -2.23
CA HIS A 153 15.05 -18.59 -3.20
C HIS A 153 14.57 -18.21 -4.59
N ALA A 154 15.50 -17.81 -5.45
CA ALA A 154 15.26 -17.44 -6.83
C ALA A 154 16.19 -18.23 -7.74
N SER A 155 15.68 -18.69 -8.88
CA SER A 155 16.51 -19.29 -9.93
C SER A 155 16.79 -18.23 -10.99
N ASN A 156 18.08 -18.00 -11.27
CA ASN A 156 18.47 -17.14 -12.39
C ASN A 156 18.27 -17.88 -13.71
N SER A 157 17.88 -17.14 -14.76
CA SER A 157 17.82 -17.68 -16.11
C SER A 157 19.20 -18.16 -16.57
N SER A 158 19.22 -19.25 -17.33
CA SER A 158 20.42 -19.77 -17.99
C SER A 158 20.77 -19.00 -19.26
N GLU A 159 19.89 -18.10 -19.73
CA GLU A 159 20.14 -17.26 -20.90
C GLU A 159 21.31 -16.29 -20.64
N ALA A 160 22.21 -16.16 -21.62
CA ALA A 160 23.47 -15.45 -21.46
C ALA A 160 23.31 -13.97 -21.06
N ASN A 161 22.29 -13.30 -21.60
CA ASN A 161 22.03 -11.87 -21.41
C ASN A 161 20.83 -11.58 -20.50
N ALA A 162 20.28 -12.60 -19.82
CA ALA A 162 19.19 -12.37 -18.89
C ALA A 162 19.71 -11.67 -17.62
N PRO A 163 18.98 -10.68 -17.08
CA PRO A 163 19.27 -10.11 -15.76
C PRO A 163 19.31 -11.21 -14.68
N LYS A 164 20.26 -11.10 -13.77
CA LYS A 164 20.51 -12.08 -12.71
C LYS A 164 20.44 -11.40 -11.36
N PHE A 165 19.79 -12.05 -10.39
CA PHE A 165 19.92 -11.63 -9.00
C PHE A 165 21.35 -11.88 -8.52
N PRO A 166 21.98 -10.91 -7.83
CA PRO A 166 23.29 -11.10 -7.23
C PRO A 166 23.23 -12.09 -6.07
N THR A 167 22.11 -12.11 -5.34
CA THR A 167 21.81 -13.09 -4.28
C THR A 167 20.58 -13.90 -4.67
N THR A 168 20.76 -15.20 -4.89
CA THR A 168 19.67 -16.11 -5.30
C THR A 168 19.03 -16.85 -4.13
N THR A 169 19.64 -16.83 -2.95
CA THR A 169 19.09 -17.44 -1.74
C THR A 169 19.46 -16.57 -0.55
N GLY A 170 18.48 -16.25 0.29
CA GLY A 170 18.73 -15.39 1.43
C GLY A 170 17.44 -14.99 2.13
N LYS A 171 17.51 -13.91 2.90
CA LYS A 171 16.35 -13.26 3.53
C LYS A 171 16.07 -11.94 2.81
N ILE A 172 14.80 -11.60 2.62
CA ILE A 172 14.43 -10.41 1.85
C ILE A 172 15.03 -9.11 2.43
N CYS A 173 14.90 -8.89 3.75
CA CYS A 173 15.45 -7.69 4.40
C CYS A 173 16.99 -7.61 4.45
N GLY A 174 17.69 -8.67 4.00
CA GLY A 174 19.14 -8.70 3.93
C GLY A 174 19.63 -8.53 2.50
N ALA A 175 19.13 -9.34 1.57
CA ALA A 175 19.54 -9.27 0.18
C ALA A 175 19.11 -7.98 -0.52
N PHE A 176 18.05 -7.33 -0.02
CA PHE A 176 17.46 -6.13 -0.63
C PHE A 176 17.38 -4.96 0.36
N SER A 177 18.36 -4.83 1.27
CA SER A 177 18.31 -3.81 2.34
C SER A 177 18.31 -2.39 1.79
N ASP A 178 19.08 -2.14 0.73
CA ASP A 178 19.27 -0.82 0.16
C ASP A 178 18.01 -0.41 -0.63
N GLU A 179 17.45 -1.34 -1.40
CA GLU A 179 16.21 -1.17 -2.15
C GLU A 179 15.02 -0.93 -1.21
N ILE A 180 14.91 -1.71 -0.12
CA ILE A 180 13.88 -1.50 0.90
C ILE A 180 14.04 -0.12 1.53
N SER A 181 15.27 0.26 1.90
CA SER A 181 15.55 1.57 2.53
C SER A 181 15.21 2.73 1.59
N ALA A 182 15.55 2.62 0.31
CA ALA A 182 15.22 3.62 -0.69
C ALA A 182 13.70 3.73 -0.89
N ILE A 183 12.98 2.61 -1.03
CA ILE A 183 11.51 2.61 -1.16
C ILE A 183 10.86 3.22 0.08
N GLN A 184 11.34 2.88 1.29
CA GLN A 184 10.85 3.49 2.53
C GLN A 184 11.08 5.00 2.54
N LYS A 185 12.28 5.46 2.17
CA LYS A 185 12.59 6.89 2.06
C LYS A 185 11.68 7.60 1.06
N MET A 186 11.48 7.02 -0.13
CA MET A 186 10.58 7.57 -1.15
C MET A 186 9.15 7.74 -0.60
N ILE A 187 8.64 6.74 0.13
CA ILE A 187 7.31 6.81 0.74
C ILE A 187 7.27 7.91 1.82
N THR A 188 8.28 8.01 2.67
CA THR A 188 8.36 9.05 3.71
C THR A 188 8.42 10.45 3.11
N ASP A 189 9.28 10.68 2.13
CA ASP A 189 9.41 11.98 1.45
C ASP A 189 8.09 12.36 0.74
N ALA A 190 7.43 11.39 0.08
CA ALA A 190 6.15 11.61 -0.57
C ALA A 190 5.02 11.90 0.44
N GLN A 191 5.02 11.26 1.61
CA GLN A 191 4.07 11.59 2.69
C GLN A 191 4.29 13.01 3.19
N GLU A 192 5.53 13.42 3.40
CA GLU A 192 5.87 14.79 3.81
C GLU A 192 5.48 15.83 2.75
N LEU A 193 5.64 15.49 1.46
CA LEU A 193 5.21 16.30 0.33
C LEU A 193 3.69 16.49 0.35
N VAL A 194 2.92 15.40 0.47
CA VAL A 194 1.45 15.46 0.48
C VAL A 194 0.95 16.31 1.65
N ASN A 195 1.61 16.25 2.81
CA ASN A 195 1.27 17.07 3.97
C ASN A 195 1.36 18.59 3.69
N GLN A 196 2.19 19.03 2.74
CA GLN A 196 2.28 20.46 2.38
C GLN A 196 1.02 20.98 1.69
N THR A 197 0.18 20.09 1.13
CA THR A 197 -1.07 20.47 0.45
C THR A 197 -2.01 21.23 1.39
N SER A 198 -2.07 20.85 2.68
CA SER A 198 -2.90 21.55 3.67
C SER A 198 -2.37 22.96 3.97
N VAL A 199 -1.04 23.13 4.05
CA VAL A 199 -0.39 24.43 4.26
C VAL A 199 -0.71 25.40 3.12
N ILE A 200 -0.67 24.92 1.88
CA ILE A 200 -1.02 25.72 0.69
C ILE A 200 -2.50 26.13 0.75
N ASN A 201 -3.40 25.18 1.01
CA ASN A 201 -4.83 25.44 1.07
C ASN A 201 -5.24 26.38 2.21
N SER A 202 -4.57 26.34 3.36
CA SER A 202 -4.86 27.24 4.48
C SER A 202 -4.31 28.66 4.28
N ASN A 203 -3.45 28.89 3.27
CA ASN A 203 -2.82 30.17 3.00
C ASN A 203 -3.10 30.65 1.56
N GLU A 204 -4.36 30.67 1.15
CA GLU A 204 -4.76 31.07 -0.20
C GLU A 204 -4.25 32.48 -0.58
N GLN A 205 -3.90 32.68 -1.85
CA GLN A 205 -3.36 33.93 -2.39
C GLN A 205 -4.31 34.59 -3.40
N ASN A 206 -5.62 34.43 -3.19
CA ASN A 206 -6.68 34.93 -4.08
C ASN A 206 -7.14 36.37 -3.76
N THR A 207 -6.71 36.94 -2.64
CA THR A 207 -7.10 38.26 -2.19
C THR A 207 -6.12 39.32 -2.69
N LEU A 208 -6.62 40.37 -3.33
CA LEU A 208 -5.81 41.52 -3.74
C LEU A 208 -5.30 42.28 -2.50
N VAL A 209 -4.05 42.71 -2.54
CA VAL A 209 -3.39 43.44 -1.45
C VAL A 209 -3.12 44.90 -1.87
N GLY A 210 -3.10 45.81 -0.90
CA GLY A 210 -2.89 47.24 -1.13
C GLY A 210 -2.91 48.05 0.16
N GLY A 211 -2.72 49.37 0.03
CA GLY A 211 -2.84 50.29 1.17
C GLY A 211 -4.28 50.40 1.67
N SER A 212 -4.44 50.86 2.91
CA SER A 212 -5.75 51.01 3.56
C SER A 212 -6.24 52.48 3.53
N GLY A 213 -7.56 52.67 3.42
CA GLY A 213 -8.18 54.00 3.53
C GLY A 213 -7.75 55.02 2.45
N GLY A 214 -7.43 54.55 1.23
CA GLY A 214 -7.00 55.40 0.12
C GLY A 214 -5.56 55.92 0.22
N LYS A 215 -4.79 55.47 1.21
CA LYS A 215 -3.37 55.81 1.35
C LYS A 215 -2.49 54.90 0.48
N PRO A 216 -1.29 55.37 0.07
CA PRO A 216 -0.28 54.50 -0.54
C PRO A 216 0.05 53.31 0.38
N PHE A 217 0.39 52.18 -0.22
CA PHE A 217 0.80 50.98 0.50
C PHE A 217 2.03 51.24 1.38
N ASN A 218 1.98 50.81 2.64
CA ASN A 218 3.11 50.86 3.56
C ASN A 218 3.59 49.44 3.91
N PRO A 219 4.79 49.01 3.45
CA PRO A 219 5.34 47.68 3.73
C PRO A 219 5.50 47.36 5.22
N TYR A 220 5.62 48.36 6.09
CA TYR A 220 5.82 48.16 7.53
C TYR A 220 4.52 47.90 8.29
N THR A 221 3.35 48.23 7.73
CA THR A 221 2.05 48.14 8.42
C THR A 221 0.99 47.37 7.65
N ASP A 222 1.04 47.37 6.32
CA ASP A 222 -0.02 46.82 5.46
C ASP A 222 0.35 45.41 4.91
N ALA A 223 1.41 44.79 5.43
CA ALA A 223 1.99 43.55 4.92
C ALA A 223 1.71 42.31 5.79
N SER A 224 0.65 42.30 6.61
CA SER A 224 0.32 41.14 7.45
C SER A 224 0.04 39.86 6.64
N PHE A 225 -0.40 40.00 5.40
CA PHE A 225 -0.57 38.90 4.44
C PHE A 225 0.74 38.16 4.12
N ALA A 226 1.89 38.82 4.29
CA ALA A 226 3.20 38.29 3.90
C ALA A 226 3.55 36.99 4.65
N GLN A 227 3.07 36.80 5.87
CA GLN A 227 3.30 35.57 6.64
C GLN A 227 2.65 34.35 5.96
N GLY A 228 1.39 34.49 5.54
CA GLY A 228 0.67 33.44 4.82
C GLY A 228 1.24 33.23 3.42
N MET A 229 1.59 34.32 2.72
CA MET A 229 2.25 34.26 1.42
C MET A 229 3.58 33.49 1.49
N LEU A 230 4.41 33.76 2.50
CA LEU A 230 5.67 33.06 2.73
C LEU A 230 5.45 31.58 3.07
N ALA A 231 4.47 31.27 3.92
CA ALA A 231 4.13 29.89 4.26
C ALA A 231 3.69 29.09 3.02
N ASN A 232 2.84 29.69 2.19
CA ASN A 232 2.40 29.10 0.93
C ASN A 232 3.57 28.86 -0.04
N ALA A 233 4.38 29.88 -0.30
CA ALA A 233 5.53 29.79 -1.20
C ALA A 233 6.57 28.75 -0.72
N SER A 234 6.85 28.72 0.59
CA SER A 234 7.78 27.75 1.19
C SER A 234 7.25 26.33 1.09
N ALA A 235 5.94 26.12 1.28
CA ALA A 235 5.31 24.81 1.11
C ALA A 235 5.40 24.32 -0.33
N GLN A 236 5.14 25.18 -1.32
CA GLN A 236 5.30 24.82 -2.74
C GLN A 236 6.75 24.46 -3.09
N ALA A 237 7.72 25.26 -2.65
CA ALA A 237 9.14 24.98 -2.86
C ALA A 237 9.55 23.64 -2.20
N LYS A 238 9.06 23.36 -1.00
CA LYS A 238 9.30 22.10 -0.29
C LYS A 238 8.68 20.90 -1.02
N MET A 239 7.48 21.03 -1.60
CA MET A 239 6.90 19.97 -2.42
C MET A 239 7.77 19.67 -3.65
N LEU A 240 8.29 20.70 -4.32
CA LEU A 240 9.17 20.52 -5.46
C LEU A 240 10.48 19.82 -5.07
N ASP A 241 11.10 20.25 -3.98
CA ASP A 241 12.33 19.63 -3.48
C ASP A 241 12.12 18.16 -3.09
N LEU A 242 11.08 17.85 -2.32
CA LEU A 242 10.74 16.47 -1.95
C LEU A 242 10.42 15.60 -3.17
N SER A 243 9.70 16.13 -4.17
CA SER A 243 9.42 15.41 -5.42
C SER A 243 10.72 15.08 -6.16
N HIS A 244 11.68 16.01 -6.15
CA HIS A 244 13.00 15.80 -6.73
C HIS A 244 13.78 14.74 -5.94
N GLN A 245 13.78 14.80 -4.60
CA GLN A 245 14.44 13.80 -3.75
C GLN A 245 13.89 12.38 -3.96
N VAL A 246 12.55 12.22 -4.07
CA VAL A 246 11.92 10.94 -4.40
C VAL A 246 12.45 10.39 -5.72
N GLY A 247 12.58 11.25 -6.74
CA GLY A 247 13.14 10.86 -8.04
C GLY A 247 14.60 10.43 -7.95
N GLN A 248 15.43 11.18 -7.21
CA GLN A 248 16.86 10.87 -7.09
C GLN A 248 17.14 9.59 -6.29
N ALA A 249 16.26 9.20 -5.37
CA ALA A 249 16.42 8.00 -4.56
C ALA A 249 16.40 6.69 -5.36
N ILE A 250 15.83 6.69 -6.58
CA ILE A 250 15.65 5.49 -7.41
C ILE A 250 16.16 5.67 -8.85
N ASN A 251 16.77 6.82 -9.15
CA ASN A 251 17.27 7.11 -10.48
C ASN A 251 18.50 6.24 -10.78
N PRO A 252 18.45 5.29 -11.74
CA PRO A 252 19.53 4.34 -11.99
C PRO A 252 20.86 5.02 -12.39
N SER A 253 20.82 6.25 -12.91
CA SER A 253 22.03 7.03 -13.20
C SER A 253 22.84 7.41 -11.97
N ASN A 254 22.24 7.38 -10.78
CA ASN A 254 22.88 7.68 -9.49
C ASN A 254 23.05 6.44 -8.60
N LEU A 255 22.60 5.28 -9.08
CA LEU A 255 22.72 4.01 -8.37
C LEU A 255 23.99 3.30 -8.81
N SER A 256 24.52 2.44 -7.95
CA SER A 256 25.75 1.71 -8.24
C SER A 256 25.75 0.33 -7.61
N GLY A 257 26.56 -0.58 -8.15
CA GLY A 257 26.69 -1.93 -7.62
C GLY A 257 25.47 -2.80 -7.91
N THR A 258 24.92 -3.40 -6.86
CA THR A 258 23.82 -4.39 -6.95
C THR A 258 22.42 -3.79 -6.89
N PHE A 259 22.34 -2.47 -6.75
CA PHE A 259 21.09 -1.72 -6.70
C PHE A 259 20.38 -1.71 -8.07
#